data_AF-A0A0R3PKB4-F1
#
_entry.id   AF-A0A0R3PKB4-F1
#
_cell.length_a   1.000
_cell.length_b   1.000
_cell.length_c   1.000
_cell.angle_alpha   90.00
_cell.angle_beta   90.00
_cell.angle_gamma   90.00
#
_symmetry.space_group_name_H-M   'P 1'
#
loop_
_entity.id
_entity.type
_entity.pdbx_description
1 polymer ?
#
loop_
_entity_poly.entity_id
_entity_poly.type
_entity_poly.pdbx_seq_one_letter_code
_entity_poly.pdbx_strand_id
1 'polypeptide(L)'
;MEASDLMEIGHVTFDQNLKMKMTRPRGAHATGPFYQIIAYQFGSFRILVRYEVDCADFAAAKCPPVTVDASETLPERKKAAENENIQVVEYGEIPRDIPLQVLTTYPQGAGFPFFTWARLFFTNADQLARHLFQVSNDDDDDWDLKEIVGWFKGTGDFGKPSFYTQQDISKMMKPLPYVTLSKVHDCLDKIYKFLTKNDPEFRCGLIWKGKNHLEIFAKVSTPIETS
;
A
#
# COMPACT_ATOMS: atom_id res chain seq x y z
N MET A 1 24.44 -19.21 7.66
CA MET A 1 23.49 -18.70 8.66
C MET A 1 22.26 -18.30 7.87
N GLU A 2 21.26 -19.16 7.77
CA GLU A 2 19.99 -18.83 7.11
C GLU A 2 19.31 -17.76 7.96
N ALA A 3 19.05 -16.60 7.37
CA ALA A 3 18.27 -15.56 8.02
C ALA A 3 16.91 -16.18 8.39
N SER A 4 16.46 -15.95 9.62
CA SER A 4 15.12 -16.32 10.09
C SER A 4 14.07 -15.88 9.06
N ASP A 5 13.48 -16.83 8.34
CA ASP A 5 12.38 -16.63 7.38
C ASP A 5 11.06 -16.21 8.10
N LEU A 6 11.07 -16.11 9.44
CA LEU A 6 9.99 -15.53 10.24
C LEU A 6 10.32 -14.09 10.62
N MET A 7 9.42 -13.16 10.28
CA MET A 7 9.47 -11.77 10.72
C MET A 7 8.17 -11.40 11.43
N GLU A 8 8.28 -11.17 12.74
CA GLU A 8 7.19 -10.62 13.54
C GLU A 8 7.37 -9.11 13.69
N ILE A 9 6.31 -8.34 13.44
CA ILE A 9 6.24 -6.94 13.88
C ILE A 9 5.95 -6.99 15.39
N GLY A 10 6.99 -7.24 16.18
CA GLY A 10 6.91 -7.33 17.64
C GLY A 10 6.80 -5.98 18.36
N HIS A 11 6.39 -4.93 17.65
CA HIS A 11 6.28 -3.58 18.18
C HIS A 11 4.94 -2.95 17.82
N VAL A 12 4.46 -2.05 18.70
CA VAL A 12 3.32 -1.20 18.39
C VAL A 12 3.69 -0.19 17.30
N THR A 13 2.74 0.12 16.42
CA THR A 13 2.88 1.21 15.46
C THR A 13 2.12 2.43 15.94
N PHE A 14 2.62 3.61 15.57
CA PHE A 14 2.00 4.90 15.85
C PHE A 14 1.64 5.64 14.54
N ASP A 15 1.33 4.88 13.48
CA ASP A 15 1.13 5.41 12.13
C ASP A 15 0.05 6.49 12.09
N GLN A 16 -1.06 6.31 12.81
CA GLN A 16 -2.13 7.31 12.87
C GLN A 16 -1.66 8.63 13.49
N ASN A 17 -0.81 8.58 14.52
CA ASN A 17 -0.23 9.78 15.13
C ASN A 17 0.72 10.49 14.16
N LEU A 18 1.49 9.73 13.38
CA LEU A 18 2.36 10.30 12.35
C LEU A 18 1.52 10.94 11.23
N LYS A 19 0.49 10.24 10.73
CA LYS A 19 -0.43 10.75 9.69
C LYS A 19 -1.08 12.06 10.12
N MET A 20 -1.57 12.16 11.36
CA MET A 20 -2.15 13.41 11.89
C MET A 20 -1.15 14.57 11.95
N LYS A 21 0.14 14.29 12.18
CA LYS A 21 1.20 15.32 12.23
C LYS A 21 1.68 15.74 10.83
N MET A 22 1.67 14.82 9.86
CA MET A 22 2.31 14.99 8.56
C MET A 22 1.34 15.32 7.43
N THR A 23 0.05 15.10 7.61
CA THR A 23 -0.95 15.27 6.56
C THR A 23 -1.91 16.40 6.92
N ARG A 24 -2.50 16.99 5.89
CA ARG A 24 -3.61 17.94 6.04
C ARG A 24 -4.69 17.57 5.02
N PRO A 25 -5.98 17.62 5.40
CA PRO A 25 -7.05 17.39 4.45
C PRO A 25 -7.03 18.47 3.36
N ARG A 26 -7.37 18.08 2.13
CA ARG A 26 -7.51 19.01 0.99
C ARG A 26 -8.96 19.47 0.77
N GLY A 27 -9.90 18.96 1.56
CA GLY A 27 -11.31 19.37 1.57
C GLY A 27 -12.05 18.77 2.77
N ALA A 28 -13.16 19.38 3.19
CA ALA A 28 -13.88 18.95 4.40
C ALA A 28 -14.51 17.54 4.27
N HIS A 29 -14.73 17.09 3.04
CA HIS A 29 -15.35 15.79 2.73
C HIS A 29 -14.35 14.71 2.30
N ALA A 30 -13.07 15.08 2.13
CA ALA A 30 -12.00 14.19 1.71
C ALA A 30 -11.42 13.43 2.93
N THR A 31 -12.28 12.72 3.66
CA THR A 31 -11.94 11.96 4.88
C THR A 31 -11.99 10.46 4.64
N GLY A 32 -11.20 9.70 5.39
CA GLY A 32 -11.16 8.23 5.31
C GLY A 32 -9.99 7.72 4.48
N PRO A 33 -9.96 6.40 4.21
CA PRO A 33 -8.86 5.79 3.47
C PRO A 33 -8.94 6.12 1.98
N PHE A 34 -7.80 6.47 1.39
CA PHE A 34 -7.64 6.62 -0.05
C PHE A 34 -7.01 5.36 -0.61
N TYR A 35 -7.54 4.83 -1.70
CA TYR A 35 -7.02 3.62 -2.33
C TYR A 35 -6.52 3.91 -3.73
N GLN A 36 -5.34 3.39 -4.05
CA GLN A 36 -4.82 3.33 -5.40
C GLN A 36 -4.96 1.90 -5.93
N ILE A 37 -5.26 1.79 -7.22
CA ILE A 37 -5.25 0.52 -7.95
C ILE A 37 -4.13 0.58 -8.98
N ILE A 38 -3.33 -0.48 -9.04
CA ILE A 38 -2.26 -0.63 -10.02
C ILE A 38 -2.31 -2.03 -10.64
N ALA A 39 -1.81 -2.13 -11.87
CA ALA A 39 -1.66 -3.40 -12.57
C ALA A 39 -0.23 -3.54 -13.08
N TYR A 40 0.37 -4.71 -12.88
CA TYR A 40 1.72 -5.02 -13.36
C TYR A 40 1.92 -6.52 -13.59
N GLN A 41 3.03 -6.85 -14.24
CA GLN A 41 3.45 -8.22 -14.49
C GLN A 41 4.49 -8.64 -13.41
N PHE A 42 4.24 -9.75 -12.72
CA PHE A 42 5.17 -10.37 -11.78
C PHE A 42 5.45 -11.82 -12.20
N GLY A 43 6.61 -12.06 -12.81
CA GLY A 43 6.91 -13.35 -13.44
C GLY A 43 5.89 -13.65 -14.53
N SER A 44 5.12 -14.73 -14.38
CA SER A 44 4.03 -15.09 -15.31
C SER A 44 2.65 -14.52 -14.92
N PHE A 45 2.51 -13.88 -13.76
CA PHE A 45 1.23 -13.34 -13.29
C PHE A 45 1.00 -11.89 -13.70
N ARG A 46 -0.20 -11.62 -14.22
CA ARG A 46 -0.77 -10.25 -14.25
C ARG A 46 -1.46 -10.02 -12.92
N ILE A 47 -0.95 -9.08 -12.13
CA ILE A 47 -1.46 -8.78 -10.79
C ILE A 47 -2.14 -7.42 -10.82
N LEU A 48 -3.35 -7.37 -10.24
CA LEU A 48 -4.05 -6.15 -9.89
C LEU A 48 -3.93 -5.97 -8.37
N VAL A 49 -3.34 -4.86 -7.93
CA VAL A 49 -3.16 -4.55 -6.50
C VAL A 49 -3.97 -3.31 -6.17
N ARG A 50 -4.79 -3.40 -5.12
CA ARG A 50 -5.40 -2.25 -4.44
C ARG A 50 -4.68 -2.04 -3.11
N TYR A 51 -4.17 -0.85 -2.87
CA TYR A 51 -3.50 -0.51 -1.61
C TYR A 51 -3.93 0.86 -1.10
N GLU A 52 -3.85 1.06 0.21
CA GLU A 52 -4.11 2.35 0.85
C GLU A 52 -2.92 3.29 0.64
N VAL A 53 -3.25 4.51 0.23
CA VAL A 53 -2.33 5.65 0.12
C VAL A 53 -2.65 6.59 1.26
N ASP A 54 -1.61 7.10 1.90
CA ASP A 54 -1.78 7.86 3.13
C ASP A 54 -1.91 9.37 2.86
N CYS A 55 -1.14 9.90 1.90
CA CYS A 55 -1.32 11.25 1.38
C CYS A 55 -0.70 11.43 0.00
N ALA A 56 -0.72 12.66 -0.53
CA ALA A 56 -0.08 13.04 -1.77
C ALA A 56 0.67 14.36 -1.58
N ASP A 57 1.83 14.50 -2.24
CA ASP A 57 2.67 15.70 -2.19
C ASP A 57 2.21 16.73 -3.24
N PHE A 58 1.19 17.50 -2.86
CA PHE A 58 0.66 18.56 -3.71
C PHE A 58 1.62 19.74 -3.89
N ALA A 59 2.64 19.86 -3.03
CA ALA A 59 3.64 20.92 -3.16
C ALA A 59 4.65 20.56 -4.26
N ALA A 60 5.09 19.29 -4.32
CA ALA A 60 5.92 18.79 -5.41
C ALA A 60 5.22 18.96 -6.79
N ALA A 61 3.91 18.71 -6.84
CA ALA A 61 3.09 18.93 -8.03
C ALA A 61 2.71 20.42 -8.27
N LYS A 62 3.29 21.37 -7.53
CA LYS A 62 3.04 22.83 -7.66
C LYS A 62 1.55 23.20 -7.63
N CYS A 63 0.74 22.42 -6.93
CA CYS A 63 -0.70 22.64 -6.87
C CYS A 63 -1.01 23.80 -5.92
N PRO A 64 -1.98 24.68 -6.24
CA PRO A 64 -2.35 25.77 -5.36
C PRO A 64 -2.85 25.23 -4.01
N PRO A 65 -2.56 25.94 -2.89
CA PRO A 65 -3.16 25.64 -1.60
C PRO A 65 -4.69 25.72 -1.69
N VAL A 66 -5.37 24.85 -0.96
CA VAL A 66 -6.84 24.85 -0.89
C VAL A 66 -7.26 25.35 0.48
N THR A 67 -8.20 26.29 0.51
CA THR A 67 -8.87 26.69 1.76
C THR A 67 -9.92 25.64 2.08
N VAL A 68 -9.61 24.75 3.04
CA VAL A 68 -10.49 23.62 3.41
C VAL A 68 -11.87 24.09 3.85
N ASP A 69 -11.94 25.22 4.56
CA ASP A 69 -13.19 25.82 5.05
C ASP A 69 -14.07 26.37 3.91
N ALA A 70 -13.49 26.57 2.72
CA ALA A 70 -14.21 26.96 1.52
C ALA A 70 -14.64 25.74 0.69
N SER A 71 -14.53 24.51 1.20
CA SER A 71 -14.92 23.32 0.42
C SER A 71 -16.43 23.34 0.20
N GLU A 72 -16.79 23.59 -1.05
CA GLU A 72 -18.15 23.74 -1.53
C GLU A 72 -18.96 22.45 -1.34
N THR A 73 -20.28 22.62 -1.40
CA THR A 73 -21.31 21.63 -1.16
C THR A 73 -20.95 20.26 -1.74
N LEU A 74 -21.10 19.19 -0.95
CA LEU A 74 -20.85 17.82 -1.40
C LEU A 74 -21.61 17.57 -2.73
N PRO A 75 -20.93 17.12 -3.81
CA PRO A 75 -21.58 16.77 -5.06
C PRO A 75 -22.63 15.68 -4.88
N GLU A 76 -23.53 15.57 -5.85
CA GLU A 76 -24.63 14.60 -5.81
C GLU A 76 -24.11 13.17 -5.66
N ARG A 77 -24.75 12.43 -4.73
CA ARG A 77 -24.46 11.01 -4.51
C ARG A 77 -25.18 10.18 -5.56
N LYS A 78 -24.42 9.39 -6.31
CA LYS A 78 -24.94 8.40 -7.26
C LYS A 78 -24.83 7.00 -6.66
N LYS A 79 -25.71 6.07 -7.03
CA LYS A 79 -25.50 4.65 -6.70
C LYS A 79 -24.50 4.04 -7.67
N ALA A 80 -23.62 3.15 -7.19
CA ALA A 80 -22.75 2.38 -8.07
C ALA A 80 -23.59 1.42 -8.93
N ALA A 81 -23.25 1.26 -10.21
CA ALA A 81 -23.99 0.42 -11.14
C ALA A 81 -23.89 -1.07 -10.77
N GLU A 82 -22.76 -1.48 -10.20
CA GLU A 82 -22.43 -2.86 -9.87
C GLU A 82 -22.92 -3.28 -8.48
N ASN A 83 -23.25 -2.33 -7.60
CA ASN A 83 -23.72 -2.60 -6.25
C ASN A 83 -24.55 -1.43 -5.70
N GLU A 84 -25.86 -1.62 -5.61
CA GLU A 84 -26.79 -0.58 -5.14
C GLU A 84 -26.60 -0.15 -3.69
N ASN A 85 -25.87 -0.95 -2.88
CA ASN A 85 -25.52 -0.60 -1.51
C ASN A 85 -24.33 0.37 -1.42
N ILE A 86 -23.66 0.66 -2.54
CA ILE A 86 -22.53 1.58 -2.61
C ILE A 86 -23.01 2.90 -3.22
N GLN A 87 -22.75 4.00 -2.49
CA GLN A 87 -22.92 5.36 -2.99
C GLN A 87 -21.56 5.92 -3.41
N VAL A 88 -21.52 6.58 -4.56
CA VAL A 88 -20.33 7.17 -5.16
C VAL A 88 -20.56 8.66 -5.31
N VAL A 89 -19.54 9.45 -4.98
CA VAL A 89 -19.49 10.89 -5.22
C VAL A 89 -18.24 11.15 -6.06
N GLU A 90 -18.42 11.83 -7.19
CA GLU A 90 -17.30 12.34 -7.98
C GLU A 90 -16.88 13.67 -7.36
N TYR A 91 -15.80 13.65 -6.58
CA TYR A 91 -15.34 14.80 -5.81
C TYR A 91 -13.98 15.31 -6.29
N GLY A 92 -14.01 16.44 -7.01
CA GLY A 92 -12.82 17.13 -7.49
C GLY A 92 -12.01 16.36 -8.53
N GLU A 93 -10.95 17.01 -9.03
CA GLU A 93 -9.93 16.38 -9.87
C GLU A 93 -8.60 16.41 -9.13
N ILE A 94 -7.93 15.25 -9.07
CA ILE A 94 -6.56 15.14 -8.55
C ILE A 94 -5.64 15.08 -9.77
N PRO A 95 -4.59 15.92 -9.84
CA PRO A 95 -3.58 15.82 -10.88
C PRO A 95 -3.02 14.40 -10.97
N ARG A 96 -2.91 13.87 -12.18
CA ARG A 96 -2.49 12.47 -12.41
C ARG A 96 -1.06 12.20 -11.97
N ASP A 97 -0.22 13.24 -11.95
CA ASP A 97 1.22 13.12 -11.72
C ASP A 97 1.62 13.52 -10.29
N ILE A 98 0.66 13.54 -9.36
CA ILE A 98 0.97 13.88 -7.98
C ILE A 98 1.74 12.74 -7.29
N PRO A 99 2.91 13.01 -6.67
CA PRO A 99 3.61 11.98 -5.90
C PRO A 99 2.74 11.51 -4.74
N LEU A 100 2.35 10.23 -4.77
CA LEU A 100 1.66 9.61 -3.65
C LEU A 100 2.68 9.30 -2.55
N GLN A 101 2.22 9.22 -1.30
CA GLN A 101 3.07 9.02 -0.13
C GLN A 101 2.43 7.98 0.78
N VAL A 102 3.27 7.15 1.35
CA VAL A 102 2.89 6.17 2.37
C VAL A 102 3.67 6.42 3.64
N LEU A 103 2.99 6.30 4.78
CA LEU A 103 3.51 6.60 6.10
C LEU A 103 3.54 5.34 6.94
N THR A 104 4.61 5.20 7.72
CA THR A 104 4.80 4.12 8.68
C THR A 104 5.70 4.58 9.81
N THR A 105 5.72 3.83 10.91
CA THR A 105 6.47 4.18 12.12
C THR A 105 7.25 3.00 12.65
N TYR A 106 8.47 3.27 13.10
CA TYR A 106 9.37 2.25 13.64
C TYR A 106 10.06 2.71 14.93
N PRO A 107 10.30 1.79 15.86
CA PRO A 107 11.05 2.10 17.07
C PRO A 107 12.48 2.49 16.69
N GLN A 108 12.96 3.59 17.25
CA GLN A 108 14.30 4.07 17.00
C GLN A 108 15.34 3.06 17.50
N GLY A 109 16.33 2.76 16.66
CA GLY A 109 17.42 1.84 16.98
C GLY A 109 17.12 0.36 16.69
N ALA A 110 15.92 0.01 16.23
CA ALA A 110 15.56 -1.37 15.88
C ALA A 110 16.05 -1.83 14.49
N GLY A 111 16.76 -0.96 13.76
CA GLY A 111 17.17 -1.20 12.38
C GLY A 111 16.08 -0.87 11.36
N PHE A 112 16.45 -0.83 10.07
CA PHE A 112 15.49 -0.57 9.00
C PHE A 112 14.66 -1.85 8.73
N PRO A 113 13.33 -1.78 8.78
CA PRO A 113 12.53 -2.97 8.62
C PRO A 113 12.39 -3.38 7.16
N PHE A 114 12.66 -4.67 6.95
CA PHE A 114 12.55 -5.33 5.66
C PHE A 114 11.15 -5.20 5.03
N PHE A 115 10.08 -5.16 5.82
CA PHE A 115 8.71 -5.14 5.30
C PHE A 115 8.36 -3.84 4.56
N THR A 116 9.05 -2.72 4.85
CA THR A 116 8.92 -1.49 4.04
C THR A 116 9.32 -1.74 2.59
N TRP A 117 10.40 -2.51 2.36
CA TRP A 117 10.84 -2.84 1.01
C TRP A 117 9.78 -3.63 0.25
N ALA A 118 9.19 -4.65 0.91
CA ALA A 118 8.14 -5.45 0.30
C ALA A 118 6.87 -4.63 0.00
N ARG A 119 6.48 -3.73 0.91
CA ARG A 119 5.37 -2.78 0.70
C ARG A 119 5.60 -1.95 -0.56
N LEU A 120 6.75 -1.29 -0.68
CA LEU A 120 7.06 -0.46 -1.86
C LEU A 120 7.15 -1.29 -3.14
N PHE A 121 7.77 -2.48 -3.08
CA PHE A 121 7.90 -3.36 -4.24
C PHE A 121 6.55 -3.80 -4.81
N PHE A 122 5.64 -4.32 -3.97
CA PHE A 122 4.34 -4.84 -4.45
C PHE A 122 3.31 -3.76 -4.73
N THR A 123 3.47 -2.56 -4.15
CA THR A 123 2.64 -1.41 -4.50
C THR A 123 3.13 -0.70 -5.76
N ASN A 124 4.25 -1.15 -6.36
CA ASN A 124 4.89 -0.61 -7.57
C ASN A 124 4.84 0.92 -7.69
N ALA A 125 4.88 1.56 -6.54
CA ALA A 125 4.39 2.91 -6.39
C ALA A 125 5.39 3.92 -6.96
N ASP A 126 6.65 3.51 -7.05
CA ASP A 126 7.78 4.25 -7.61
C ASP A 126 7.78 4.24 -9.17
N GLN A 127 7.24 3.20 -9.80
CA GLN A 127 7.33 3.04 -11.26
C GLN A 127 6.17 3.65 -12.03
N LEU A 128 5.00 3.82 -11.40
CA LEU A 128 3.81 4.34 -12.08
C LEU A 128 4.00 5.78 -12.57
N ALA A 129 4.77 6.59 -11.83
CA ALA A 129 5.10 7.97 -12.21
C ALA A 129 5.99 8.04 -13.46
N ARG A 130 6.91 7.09 -13.65
CA ARG A 130 7.91 7.15 -14.73
C ARG A 130 7.45 6.52 -16.05
N HIS A 131 6.73 5.40 -16.02
CA HIS A 131 6.47 4.62 -17.23
C HIS A 131 5.25 5.08 -18.04
N LEU A 132 4.24 5.68 -17.40
CA LEU A 132 3.02 6.12 -18.10
C LEU A 132 3.20 7.45 -18.85
N PHE A 133 4.26 8.23 -18.56
CA PHE A 133 4.31 9.63 -18.96
C PHE A 133 5.57 10.07 -19.72
N GLN A 134 6.47 9.14 -20.09
CA GLN A 134 7.70 9.44 -20.86
C GLN A 134 8.43 10.70 -20.34
N VAL A 135 8.47 10.88 -19.02
CA VAL A 135 9.13 12.04 -18.43
C VAL A 135 10.62 11.91 -18.77
N SER A 136 11.12 12.87 -19.55
CA SER A 136 12.51 12.98 -19.95
C SER A 136 13.40 13.03 -18.70
N ASN A 137 14.57 12.39 -18.76
CA ASN A 137 15.58 12.37 -17.69
C ASN A 137 16.18 13.76 -17.36
N ASP A 138 15.64 14.85 -17.92
CA ASP A 138 16.28 16.16 -17.95
C ASP A 138 15.87 17.09 -16.79
N ASP A 139 14.86 16.71 -16.00
CA ASP A 139 14.50 17.44 -14.78
C ASP A 139 14.77 16.56 -13.55
N ASP A 140 15.71 17.00 -12.71
CA ASP A 140 16.05 16.48 -11.36
C ASP A 140 14.86 16.53 -10.36
N ASP A 141 13.62 16.62 -10.84
CA ASP A 141 12.44 16.66 -9.99
C ASP A 141 12.19 15.23 -9.44
N ASP A 142 12.33 15.12 -8.12
CA ASP A 142 12.23 13.91 -7.31
C ASP A 142 10.75 13.47 -7.16
N TRP A 143 10.17 12.94 -8.26
CA TRP A 143 8.78 12.46 -8.38
C TRP A 143 8.54 11.04 -7.81
N ASP A 144 9.53 10.47 -7.15
CA ASP A 144 9.48 9.09 -6.66
C ASP A 144 8.51 8.98 -5.47
N LEU A 145 7.77 7.86 -5.39
CA LEU A 145 6.96 7.58 -4.22
C LEU A 145 7.89 7.32 -3.03
N LYS A 146 7.69 8.08 -1.95
CA LYS A 146 8.51 7.95 -0.74
C LYS A 146 7.69 7.28 0.35
N GLU A 147 8.36 6.37 1.05
CA GLU A 147 7.90 5.97 2.38
C GLU A 147 8.41 7.00 3.39
N ILE A 148 7.48 7.66 4.08
CA ILE A 148 7.78 8.55 5.19
C ILE A 148 7.77 7.71 6.46
N VAL A 149 8.95 7.63 7.09
CA VAL A 149 9.16 6.83 8.28
C VAL A 149 9.30 7.74 9.50
N GLY A 150 8.36 7.60 10.43
CA GLY A 150 8.44 8.19 11.76
C GLY A 150 9.21 7.28 12.71
N TRP A 151 10.46 7.62 13.02
CA TRP A 151 11.24 6.94 14.05
C TRP A 151 10.78 7.40 15.44
N PHE A 152 10.18 6.50 16.21
CA PHE A 152 9.63 6.83 17.53
C PHE A 152 10.51 6.36 18.69
N LYS A 153 10.42 7.08 19.80
CA LYS A 153 10.92 6.66 21.12
C LYS A 153 9.75 6.47 22.09
N GLY A 154 9.93 5.56 23.05
CA GLY A 154 9.00 5.36 24.15
C GLY A 154 7.56 5.16 23.67
N THR A 155 6.66 6.07 24.08
CA THR A 155 5.21 5.99 23.86
C THR A 155 4.72 6.67 22.58
N GLY A 156 5.59 6.84 21.58
CA GLY A 156 5.19 7.37 20.26
C GLY A 156 5.65 8.80 19.96
N ASP A 157 6.67 9.29 20.66
CA ASP A 157 7.31 10.57 20.33
C ASP A 157 8.24 10.41 19.12
N PHE A 158 8.02 11.21 18.09
CA PHE A 158 8.79 11.16 16.84
C PHE A 158 9.83 12.28 16.79
N GLY A 159 11.01 11.96 16.24
CA GLY A 159 11.90 12.98 15.70
C GLY A 159 11.39 13.54 14.37
N LYS A 160 12.26 14.22 13.62
CA LYS A 160 11.99 14.58 12.23
C LYS A 160 11.80 13.29 11.41
N PRO A 161 10.67 13.11 10.69
CA PRO A 161 10.47 11.92 9.86
C PRO A 161 11.51 11.84 8.74
N SER A 162 11.88 10.62 8.39
CA SER A 162 12.78 10.31 7.29
C SER A 162 11.98 9.97 6.05
N PHE A 163 12.52 10.30 4.88
CA PHE A 163 11.91 9.99 3.58
C PHE A 163 12.81 9.00 2.86
N TYR A 164 12.23 7.91 2.37
CA TYR A 164 12.98 6.87 1.68
C TYR A 164 12.33 6.53 0.35
N THR A 165 13.11 6.54 -0.73
CA THR A 165 12.72 5.94 -2.01
C THR A 165 12.89 4.42 -1.96
N GLN A 166 12.29 3.69 -2.89
CA GLN A 166 12.55 2.25 -3.03
C GLN A 166 14.03 1.96 -3.28
N GLN A 167 14.74 2.85 -3.98
CA GLN A 167 16.19 2.72 -4.22
C GLN A 167 17.00 2.87 -2.93
N ASP A 168 16.66 3.83 -2.08
CA ASP A 168 17.34 4.04 -0.80
C ASP A 168 17.19 2.81 0.09
N ILE A 169 15.97 2.29 0.19
CA ILE A 169 15.70 1.07 0.95
C ILE A 169 16.46 -0.11 0.36
N SER A 170 16.46 -0.26 -0.97
CA SER A 170 17.19 -1.33 -1.65
C SER A 170 18.69 -1.31 -1.35
N LYS A 171 19.30 -0.13 -1.20
CA LYS A 171 20.71 0.02 -0.81
C LYS A 171 20.95 -0.42 0.65
N MET A 172 19.98 -0.20 1.54
CA MET A 172 20.05 -0.58 2.96
C MET A 172 19.76 -2.07 3.21
N MET A 173 18.98 -2.70 2.34
CA MET A 173 18.43 -4.06 2.51
C MET A 173 19.33 -5.20 2.00
N LYS A 174 20.67 -5.06 1.98
CA LYS A 174 21.54 -6.06 1.36
C LYS A 174 21.65 -7.37 2.18
N PRO A 175 21.56 -8.56 1.55
CA PRO A 175 21.26 -8.78 0.13
C PRO A 175 19.78 -8.57 -0.20
N LEU A 176 19.50 -8.06 -1.40
CA LEU A 176 18.11 -7.91 -1.86
C LEU A 176 17.39 -9.26 -1.85
N PRO A 177 16.11 -9.29 -1.49
CA PRO A 177 15.40 -10.53 -1.20
C PRO A 177 14.84 -11.22 -2.44
N TYR A 178 15.64 -11.35 -3.50
CA TYR A 178 15.23 -12.00 -4.75
C TYR A 178 14.84 -13.47 -4.55
N VAL A 179 15.53 -14.18 -3.66
CA VAL A 179 15.18 -15.56 -3.29
C VAL A 179 13.78 -15.60 -2.67
N THR A 180 13.46 -14.64 -1.79
CA THR A 180 12.13 -14.51 -1.18
C THR A 180 11.08 -14.19 -2.23
N LEU A 181 11.36 -13.31 -3.19
CA LEU A 181 10.44 -13.04 -4.31
C LEU A 181 10.16 -14.31 -5.15
N SER A 182 11.17 -15.14 -5.40
CA SER A 182 10.97 -16.43 -6.08
C SER A 182 10.04 -17.34 -5.28
N LYS A 183 10.23 -17.42 -3.95
CA LYS A 183 9.34 -18.19 -3.06
C LYS A 183 7.89 -17.65 -3.11
N VAL A 184 7.71 -16.34 -3.16
CA VAL A 184 6.38 -15.71 -3.31
C VAL A 184 5.76 -16.09 -4.65
N HIS A 185 6.51 -16.01 -5.75
CA HIS A 185 6.03 -16.41 -7.07
C HIS A 185 5.59 -17.88 -7.10
N ASP A 186 6.40 -18.79 -6.55
CA ASP A 186 6.06 -20.22 -6.47
C ASP A 186 4.83 -20.49 -5.62
N CYS A 187 4.64 -19.70 -4.55
CA CYS A 187 3.44 -19.76 -3.72
C CYS A 187 2.20 -19.32 -4.50
N LEU A 188 2.28 -18.19 -5.22
CA LEU A 188 1.19 -17.71 -6.08
C LEU A 188 0.83 -18.72 -7.17
N ASP A 189 1.81 -19.39 -7.78
CA ASP A 189 1.57 -20.43 -8.78
C ASP A 189 0.85 -21.65 -8.21
N LYS A 190 1.21 -22.10 -7.01
CA LYS A 190 0.49 -23.16 -6.31
C LYS A 190 -0.95 -22.75 -5.99
N ILE A 191 -1.16 -21.54 -5.50
CA ILE A 191 -2.50 -21.00 -5.20
C ILE A 191 -3.33 -20.90 -6.50
N TYR A 192 -2.77 -20.34 -7.56
CA TYR A 192 -3.43 -20.20 -8.86
C TYR A 192 -3.84 -21.56 -9.42
N LYS A 193 -2.94 -22.54 -9.45
CA LYS A 193 -3.22 -23.91 -9.90
C LYS A 193 -4.28 -24.59 -9.04
N PHE A 194 -4.29 -24.33 -7.73
CA PHE A 194 -5.29 -24.87 -6.83
C PHE A 194 -6.66 -24.26 -7.12
N LEU A 195 -6.76 -22.93 -7.16
CA LEU A 195 -8.03 -22.22 -7.40
C LEU A 195 -8.63 -22.53 -8.77
N THR A 196 -7.80 -22.62 -9.83
CA THR A 196 -8.28 -22.89 -11.20
C THR A 196 -8.70 -24.33 -11.46
N LYS A 197 -8.23 -25.29 -10.66
CA LYS A 197 -8.68 -26.68 -10.73
C LYS A 197 -9.99 -26.94 -9.99
N ASN A 198 -10.39 -26.05 -9.11
CA ASN A 198 -11.60 -26.18 -8.30
C ASN A 198 -12.75 -25.38 -8.93
N ASP A 199 -13.96 -25.64 -8.44
CA ASP A 199 -15.18 -24.95 -8.84
C ASP A 199 -15.06 -23.42 -8.66
N PRO A 200 -15.60 -22.58 -9.57
CA PRO A 200 -15.59 -21.11 -9.40
C PRO A 200 -16.25 -20.60 -8.11
N GLU A 201 -17.18 -21.35 -7.54
CA GLU A 201 -17.82 -21.06 -6.25
C GLU A 201 -17.01 -21.54 -5.05
N PHE A 202 -15.92 -22.28 -5.28
CA PHE A 202 -15.04 -22.68 -4.22
C PHE A 202 -14.45 -21.44 -3.51
N ARG A 203 -14.49 -21.47 -2.19
CA ARG A 203 -13.89 -20.44 -1.33
C ARG A 203 -12.88 -21.12 -0.43
N CYS A 204 -11.71 -20.51 -0.25
CA CYS A 204 -10.72 -20.99 0.71
C CYS A 204 -10.15 -19.89 1.59
N GLY A 205 -9.58 -20.30 2.72
CA GLY A 205 -8.65 -19.51 3.52
C GLY A 205 -7.23 -20.03 3.32
N LEU A 206 -6.27 -19.11 3.25
CA LEU A 206 -4.84 -19.42 3.35
C LEU A 206 -4.41 -19.13 4.79
N ILE A 207 -3.87 -20.11 5.50
CA ILE A 207 -3.48 -19.99 6.89
C ILE A 207 -1.99 -20.29 7.04
N TRP A 208 -1.26 -19.34 7.62
CA TRP A 208 0.12 -19.53 8.02
C TRP A 208 0.20 -19.64 9.54
N LYS A 209 0.75 -20.75 10.04
CA LYS A 209 0.84 -21.05 11.48
C LYS A 209 2.27 -20.91 12.04
N GLY A 210 3.07 -20.00 11.46
CA GLY A 210 4.45 -19.73 11.92
C GLY A 210 5.44 -20.85 11.61
N LYS A 211 5.17 -21.70 10.62
CA LYS A 211 6.09 -22.74 10.11
C LYS A 211 6.32 -22.57 8.60
N ASN A 212 7.17 -23.39 8.00
CA ASN A 212 7.47 -23.39 6.55
C ASN A 212 6.30 -23.82 5.65
N HIS A 213 5.07 -23.90 6.19
CA HIS A 213 3.90 -24.39 5.49
C HIS A 213 2.80 -23.33 5.49
N LEU A 214 2.28 -23.05 4.30
CA LEU A 214 1.02 -22.36 4.09
C LEU A 214 -0.05 -23.43 3.88
N GLU A 215 -1.07 -23.43 4.74
CA GLU A 215 -2.17 -24.37 4.69
C GLU A 215 -3.35 -23.75 3.93
N ILE A 216 -4.03 -24.54 3.09
CA ILE A 216 -5.23 -24.10 2.36
C ILE A 216 -6.44 -24.85 2.91
N PHE A 217 -7.42 -24.11 3.41
CA PHE A 217 -8.65 -24.64 3.97
C PHE A 217 -9.85 -24.25 3.12
N ALA A 218 -10.68 -25.22 2.75
CA ALA A 218 -11.99 -24.92 2.15
C ALA A 218 -12.87 -24.19 3.18
N LYS A 219 -13.55 -23.13 2.74
CA LYS A 219 -14.56 -22.45 3.54
C LYS A 219 -15.89 -23.15 3.29
N VAL A 220 -16.48 -23.70 4.34
CA VAL A 220 -17.83 -24.27 4.28
C VAL A 220 -18.81 -23.12 4.51
N SER A 221 -19.73 -22.91 3.58
CA SER A 221 -20.88 -22.04 3.82
C SER A 221 -21.81 -22.76 4.78
N THR A 222 -21.90 -22.28 6.03
CA THR A 222 -22.95 -22.73 6.94
C THR A 222 -24.30 -22.39 6.32
N PRO A 223 -25.23 -23.34 6.16
CA PRO A 223 -26.59 -23.01 5.76
C PRO A 223 -27.15 -22.01 6.77
N ILE A 224 -27.68 -20.89 6.29
CA ILE A 224 -28.53 -20.04 7.12
C ILE A 224 -29.79 -20.87 7.35
N GLU A 225 -29.90 -21.48 8.53
CA GLU A 225 -31.18 -22.05 8.98
C GLU A 225 -32.15 -20.87 9.08
N THR A 226 -33.03 -20.75 8.08
CA THR A 226 -34.19 -19.88 8.16
C THR A 226 -35.13 -20.46 9.20
N SER A 227 -35.11 -19.92 10.41
CA SER A 227 -36.16 -20.09 11.41
C SER A 227 -37.31 -19.12 11.19
#